data_AF-A0A258KF72-F1
#
_entry.id   AF-A0A258KF72-F1
#
_cell.length_a   1.000
_cell.length_b   1.000
_cell.length_c   1.000
_cell.angle_alpha   90.00
_cell.angle_beta   90.00
_cell.angle_gamma   90.00
#
_symmetry.space_group_name_H-M   'P 1'
#
loop_
_entity.id
_entity.type
_entity.pdbx_description
1 polymer ?
#
loop_
_entity_poly.entity_id
_entity_poly.type
_entity_poly.pdbx_seq_one_letter_code
_entity_poly.pdbx_strand_id
1 'polypeptide(L)'
;MLKLFVKGKVVTEKPYTPNSPTAPAFIITDAKQFEKEKTRLINHINQTLDNGAAYFDGRESHSFGKLNVTEWNNMLYKHLDHHLSQFGV
;
A
#
# COMPACT_ATOMS: atom_id res chain seq x y z
N MET A 1 -4.47 -4.23 17.46
CA MET A 1 -4.34 -5.56 16.83
C MET A 1 -3.49 -5.52 15.56
N LEU A 2 -3.91 -4.80 14.50
CA LEU A 2 -3.14 -4.73 13.23
C LEU A 2 -1.68 -4.29 13.40
N LYS A 3 -1.42 -3.24 14.19
CA LYS A 3 -0.05 -2.77 14.48
C LYS A 3 0.87 -3.86 15.05
N LEU A 4 0.35 -4.77 15.87
CA LEU A 4 1.15 -5.80 16.54
C LEU A 4 1.50 -6.97 15.61
N PHE A 5 0.56 -7.40 14.77
CA PHE A 5 0.72 -8.63 13.98
C PHE A 5 1.02 -8.40 12.49
N VAL A 6 0.65 -7.23 11.95
CA VAL A 6 0.70 -6.96 10.51
C VAL A 6 1.78 -5.94 10.16
N LYS A 7 2.06 -4.94 11.02
CA LYS A 7 3.01 -3.85 10.72
C LYS A 7 4.34 -4.36 10.18
N GLY A 8 4.99 -5.30 10.88
CA GLY A 8 6.31 -5.82 10.50
C GLY A 8 6.34 -6.57 9.15
N LYS A 9 5.19 -7.01 8.63
CA LYS A 9 5.08 -7.60 7.29
C LYS A 9 4.92 -6.53 6.21
N VAL A 10 4.26 -5.42 6.54
CA VAL A 10 3.90 -4.36 5.59
C VAL A 10 5.03 -3.34 5.42
N VAL A 11 5.59 -2.82 6.52
CA VAL A 11 6.50 -1.66 6.49
C VAL A 11 7.99 -2.03 6.35
N THR A 12 8.31 -3.31 6.21
CA THR A 12 9.68 -3.81 6.04
C THR A 12 9.93 -4.21 4.59
N GLU A 13 11.18 -4.50 4.23
CA GLU A 13 11.56 -4.98 2.89
C GLU A 13 11.23 -6.47 2.67
N LYS A 14 10.73 -7.17 3.71
CA LYS A 14 10.36 -8.58 3.58
C LYS A 14 9.25 -8.73 2.54
N PRO A 15 9.43 -9.59 1.50
CA PRO A 15 8.41 -9.84 0.49
C PRO A 15 7.12 -10.39 1.12
N TYR A 16 5.98 -10.10 0.49
CA TYR A 16 4.71 -10.73 0.87
C TYR A 16 4.71 -12.20 0.46
N THR A 17 4.10 -13.02 1.31
CA THR A 17 3.89 -14.44 1.00
C THR A 17 2.87 -14.57 -0.14
N PRO A 18 3.16 -15.36 -1.19
CA PRO A 18 2.20 -15.59 -2.27
C PRO A 18 0.93 -16.24 -1.73
N ASN A 19 -0.19 -16.06 -2.44
CA ASN A 19 -1.48 -16.70 -2.14
C ASN A 19 -2.09 -16.38 -0.77
N SER A 20 -1.74 -15.24 -0.18
CA SER A 20 -2.41 -14.76 1.04
C SER A 20 -3.83 -14.27 0.71
N PRO A 21 -4.83 -14.55 1.57
CA PRO A 21 -6.20 -14.14 1.29
C PRO A 21 -6.34 -12.61 1.29
N THR A 22 -7.18 -12.10 0.40
CA THR A 22 -7.61 -10.69 0.44
C THR A 22 -8.40 -10.44 1.72
N ALA A 23 -8.10 -9.36 2.44
CA ALA A 23 -8.84 -9.05 3.66
C ALA A 23 -10.33 -8.80 3.32
N PRO A 24 -11.29 -9.22 4.17
CA PRO A 24 -12.71 -9.15 3.85
C PRO A 24 -13.20 -7.77 3.38
N ALA A 25 -12.63 -6.69 3.93
CA ALA A 25 -12.98 -5.32 3.57
C ALA A 25 -12.53 -4.88 2.16
N PHE A 26 -11.64 -5.63 1.52
CA PHE A 26 -11.12 -5.35 0.18
C PHE A 26 -11.64 -6.31 -0.89
N ILE A 27 -12.56 -7.21 -0.53
CA ILE A 27 -13.23 -8.08 -1.51
C ILE A 27 -14.15 -7.21 -2.37
N ILE A 28 -13.92 -7.25 -3.69
CA ILE A 28 -14.75 -6.54 -4.66
C ILE A 28 -15.87 -7.47 -5.12
N THR A 29 -17.09 -7.20 -4.66
CA THR A 29 -18.29 -7.97 -5.02
C THR A 29 -19.04 -7.40 -6.21
N ASP A 30 -18.83 -6.12 -6.52
CA ASP A 30 -19.53 -5.38 -7.57
C ASP A 30 -18.60 -5.01 -8.73
N ALA A 31 -19.16 -4.89 -9.92
CA ALA A 31 -18.42 -4.44 -11.09
C ALA A 31 -17.82 -3.04 -10.89
N LYS A 32 -16.58 -2.86 -11.35
CA LYS A 32 -15.86 -1.58 -11.35
C LYS A 32 -15.52 -1.15 -12.77
N GLN A 33 -15.43 0.16 -12.99
CA GLN A 33 -14.99 0.75 -14.24
C GLN A 33 -13.46 0.80 -14.26
N PHE A 34 -12.82 -0.11 -14.99
CA PHE A 34 -11.36 -0.30 -14.95
C PHE A 34 -10.57 0.99 -15.20
N GLU A 35 -10.87 1.72 -16.28
CA GLU A 35 -10.16 2.95 -16.62
C GLU A 35 -10.30 4.05 -15.54
N LYS A 36 -11.45 4.09 -14.86
CA LYS A 36 -11.68 5.01 -13.75
C LYS A 36 -10.79 4.66 -12.55
N GLU A 37 -10.74 3.37 -12.17
CA GLU A 37 -9.90 2.93 -11.04
C GLU A 37 -8.41 3.05 -11.36
N LYS A 38 -8.00 2.76 -12.60
CA LYS A 38 -6.62 2.98 -13.09
C LYS A 38 -6.22 4.45 -12.99
N THR A 39 -7.05 5.35 -13.50
CA THR A 39 -6.80 6.81 -13.42
C THR A 39 -6.68 7.25 -11.96
N ARG A 40 -7.55 6.75 -11.09
CA ARG A 40 -7.52 7.05 -9.65
C ARG A 40 -6.23 6.56 -8.99
N LEU A 41 -5.76 5.36 -9.31
CA LEU A 41 -4.48 4.83 -8.81
C LEU A 41 -3.31 5.74 -9.23
N ILE A 42 -3.23 6.09 -10.52
CA ILE A 42 -2.19 6.97 -11.07
C ILE A 42 -2.18 8.33 -10.35
N ASN A 43 -3.36 8.92 -10.13
CA ASN A 43 -3.47 10.19 -9.41
C ASN A 43 -2.96 10.10 -7.97
N HIS A 44 -3.23 9.00 -7.25
CA HIS A 44 -2.69 8.79 -5.92
C HIS A 44 -1.16 8.59 -5.91
N ILE A 45 -0.61 7.93 -6.93
CA ILE A 45 0.85 7.80 -7.10
C ILE A 45 1.47 9.18 -7.31
N ASN A 46 0.96 9.97 -8.26
CA ASN A 46 1.47 11.32 -8.53
C ASN A 46 1.37 12.22 -7.29
N GLN A 47 0.24 12.21 -6.59
CA GLN A 47 0.08 12.96 -5.34
C GLN A 47 1.10 12.53 -4.27
N THR A 48 1.42 11.24 -4.19
CA THR A 48 2.41 10.72 -3.25
C THR A 48 3.81 11.25 -3.62
N LEU A 49 4.14 11.28 -4.91
CA LEU A 49 5.40 11.82 -5.41
C LEU A 49 5.51 13.33 -5.13
N ASP A 50 4.46 14.10 -5.43
CA ASP A 50 4.42 15.56 -5.24
C ASP A 50 4.59 15.96 -3.76
N ASN A 51 4.03 15.17 -2.83
CA ASN A 51 4.20 15.40 -1.39
C ASN A 51 5.66 15.21 -0.93
N GLY A 52 6.41 14.31 -1.57
CA GLY A 52 7.80 14.04 -1.26
C GLY A 52 8.07 13.43 0.13
N ALA A 53 9.31 13.05 0.40
CA ALA A 53 9.69 12.34 1.62
C ALA A 53 9.41 13.14 2.91
N ALA A 54 9.65 14.45 2.90
CA ALA A 54 9.47 15.31 4.06
C ALA A 54 8.02 15.33 4.58
N TYR A 55 7.03 15.17 3.69
CA TYR A 55 5.63 15.08 4.09
C TYR A 55 5.31 13.81 4.88
N PHE A 56 6.03 12.72 4.63
CA PHE A 56 5.79 11.41 5.24
C PHE A 56 6.61 11.15 6.50
N ASP A 57 7.70 11.89 6.73
CA ASP A 57 8.57 11.64 7.87
C ASP A 57 7.87 11.85 9.22
N GLY A 58 7.75 10.77 10.00
CA GLY A 58 7.03 10.76 11.28
C GLY A 58 5.51 10.87 11.13
N ARG A 59 4.96 10.86 9.91
CA ARG A 59 3.52 10.99 9.66
C ARG A 59 2.77 9.78 10.18
N GLU A 60 1.61 10.02 10.78
CA GLU A 60 0.80 8.97 11.37
C GLU A 60 0.02 8.17 10.32
N SER A 61 0.20 6.85 10.36
CA SER A 61 -0.64 5.88 9.65
C SER A 61 -1.83 5.49 10.52
N HIS A 62 -3.02 5.48 9.93
CA HIS A 62 -4.26 5.08 10.59
C HIS A 62 -4.17 3.68 11.24
N SER A 63 -3.43 2.75 10.63
CA SER A 63 -3.32 1.36 11.10
C SER A 63 -2.07 1.08 11.93
N PHE A 64 -1.00 1.87 11.74
CA PHE A 64 0.34 1.54 12.24
C PHE A 64 0.97 2.62 13.14
N GLY A 65 0.28 3.73 13.37
CA GLY A 65 0.80 4.87 14.12
C GLY A 65 1.86 5.64 13.33
N LYS A 66 2.71 6.41 14.00
CA LYS A 66 3.83 7.12 13.36
C LYS A 66 4.76 6.15 12.64
N LEU A 67 5.07 6.48 11.39
CA LEU A 67 6.01 5.76 10.55
C LEU A 67 7.11 6.72 10.08
N ASN A 68 8.33 6.20 9.90
CA ASN A 68 9.40 6.94 9.23
C ASN A 68 9.28 6.83 7.70
N VAL A 69 10.12 7.56 6.97
CA VAL A 69 10.12 7.58 5.49
C VAL A 69 10.29 6.18 4.89
N THR A 70 11.21 5.36 5.43
CA THR A 70 11.46 4.00 4.93
C THR A 70 10.24 3.10 5.13
N GLU A 71 9.59 3.18 6.28
CA GLU A 71 8.38 2.42 6.59
C GLU A 71 7.21 2.83 5.67
N TRP A 72 7.04 4.13 5.41
CA TRP A 72 6.06 4.63 4.44
C TRP A 72 6.36 4.17 3.01
N ASN A 73 7.62 4.29 2.58
CA ASN A 73 8.05 3.87 1.25
C ASN A 73 7.82 2.37 1.04
N ASN A 74 8.22 1.54 2.00
CA ASN A 74 7.96 0.11 1.97
C ASN A 74 6.47 -0.21 1.94
N MET A 75 5.65 0.49 2.73
CA MET A 75 4.20 0.25 2.70
C MET A 75 3.56 0.61 1.36
N LEU A 76 4.02 1.67 0.69
CA LEU A 76 3.43 2.17 -0.55
C LEU A 76 3.98 1.43 -1.77
N TYR A 77 5.28 1.51 -2.00
CA TYR A 77 5.94 0.96 -3.19
C TYR A 77 5.89 -0.58 -3.21
N LYS A 78 6.38 -1.24 -2.15
CA LYS A 78 6.44 -2.72 -2.12
C LYS A 78 5.06 -3.36 -2.24
N HIS A 79 4.04 -2.73 -1.66
CA HIS A 79 2.66 -3.24 -1.73
C HIS A 79 2.08 -3.09 -3.13
N LEU A 80 2.32 -1.95 -3.78
CA LEU A 80 1.93 -1.72 -5.15
C LEU A 80 2.64 -2.72 -6.09
N ASP A 81 3.96 -2.84 -5.97
CA ASP A 81 4.80 -3.76 -6.77
C ASP A 81 4.38 -5.23 -6.60
N HIS A 82 4.12 -5.67 -5.36
CA HIS A 82 3.60 -7.01 -5.09
C HIS A 82 2.30 -7.30 -5.84
N HIS A 83 1.38 -6.34 -5.86
CA HIS A 83 0.10 -6.54 -6.56
C HIS A 83 0.24 -6.45 -8.08
N LEU A 84 1.05 -5.53 -8.61
CA LEU A 84 1.27 -5.43 -10.06
C LEU A 84 1.96 -6.70 -10.62
N SER A 85 2.97 -7.19 -9.92
CA SER A 85 3.69 -8.42 -10.31
C SER A 85 2.81 -9.68 -10.28
N GLN A 86 1.79 -9.76 -9.42
CA GLN A 86 0.78 -10.84 -9.47
C GLN A 86 0.03 -10.90 -10.80
N PHE A 87 -0.12 -9.77 -11.48
CA PHE A 87 -0.75 -9.65 -12.79
C PHE A 87 0.26 -9.61 -13.95
N GLY A 88 1.56 -9.73 -13.66
CA GLY A 88 2.62 -9.65 -14.67
C GLY A 88 2.79 -8.27 -15.30
N VAL A 89 2.45 -7.21 -14.57
CA VAL A 89 2.60 -5.79 -14.98
C VAL A 89 3.82 -5.18 -14.30
#